data_AF-A0A1B9ILC3-F1
#
_entry.id   AF-A0A1B9ILC3-F1
#
_cell.length_a   1.000
_cell.length_b   1.000
_cell.length_c   1.000
_cell.angle_alpha   90.00
_cell.angle_beta   90.00
_cell.angle_gamma   90.00
#
_symmetry.space_group_name_H-M   'P 1'
#
loop_
_entity.id
_entity.type
_entity.pdbx_description
1 polymer ?
#
loop_
_entity_poly.entity_id
_entity_poly.type
_entity_poly.pdbx_seq_one_letter_code
_entity_poly.pdbx_strand_id
1 'polypeptide(L)'
;MSSALRAVWELPELRDHILWYLRNRNIAPLLTVNKQFFQYGVERIYRDLEYVDYKDLNRKFKNSPRTELYCDAVLTVDVTKEYNMPQPPNEWVYLFDIFPNASTIVCNTEILRRTAGSDCIEYSYSHLRMLQLVQPREGKAKLEWDTEDSKDRPKDTNMEKWRETTQVDLYLYGHFPPLPTIREREKIDLYKLIRSRMRKKRLELLVVHSVTLDYQ
;
A
#
# COMPACT_ATOMS: atom_id res chain seq x y z
N MET A 1 36.16 -27.19 3.07
CA MET A 1 35.38 -27.08 4.33
C MET A 1 34.53 -25.82 4.23
N SER A 2 33.22 -25.92 3.93
CA SER A 2 32.31 -24.80 4.17
C SER A 2 31.99 -24.79 5.66
N SER A 3 32.33 -23.73 6.37
CA SER A 3 31.92 -23.58 7.76
C SER A 3 30.39 -23.44 7.80
N ALA A 4 29.74 -23.97 8.83
CA ALA A 4 28.29 -23.82 9.03
C ALA A 4 27.82 -22.36 8.90
N LEU A 5 28.70 -21.41 9.26
CA LEU A 5 28.52 -19.97 9.10
C LEU A 5 28.26 -19.56 7.64
N ARG A 6 28.95 -20.17 6.66
CA ARG A 6 28.73 -19.89 5.23
C ARG A 6 27.38 -20.45 4.75
N ALA A 7 27.01 -21.64 5.22
CA ALA A 7 25.75 -22.27 4.86
C ALA A 7 24.51 -21.46 5.32
N VAL A 8 24.60 -20.76 6.46
CA VAL A 8 23.51 -19.89 6.96
C VAL A 8 23.19 -18.75 5.98
N TRP A 9 24.20 -18.14 5.35
CA TRP A 9 24.01 -17.02 4.44
C TRP A 9 23.60 -17.44 3.01
N GLU A 10 23.82 -18.71 2.67
CA GLU A 10 23.40 -19.29 1.39
C GLU A 10 21.90 -19.64 1.36
N LEU A 11 21.24 -19.71 2.52
CA LEU A 11 19.79 -19.93 2.65
C LEU A 11 19.05 -18.59 2.71
N PRO A 12 18.28 -18.19 1.67
CA PRO A 12 17.64 -16.88 1.60
C PRO A 12 16.69 -16.61 2.77
N GLU A 13 15.88 -17.60 3.16
CA GLU A 13 14.88 -17.47 4.22
C GLU A 13 15.50 -17.16 5.59
N LEU A 14 16.61 -17.83 5.92
CA LEU A 14 17.35 -17.62 7.16
C LEU A 14 18.06 -16.28 7.16
N ARG A 15 18.71 -15.94 6.03
CA ARG A 15 19.35 -14.65 5.84
C ARG A 15 18.36 -13.52 6.05
N ASP A 16 17.21 -13.59 5.39
CA ASP A 16 16.17 -12.56 5.47
C ASP A 16 15.65 -12.43 6.90
N HIS A 17 15.43 -13.54 7.60
CA HIS A 17 15.07 -13.53 9.02
C HIS A 17 16.13 -12.84 9.88
N ILE A 18 17.41 -13.19 9.72
CA ILE A 18 18.50 -12.58 10.49
C ILE A 18 18.52 -11.06 10.25
N LEU A 19 18.51 -10.64 8.99
CA LEU A 19 18.57 -9.24 8.60
C LEU A 19 17.31 -8.47 8.99
N TRP A 20 16.15 -9.13 9.08
CA TRP A 20 14.90 -8.52 9.51
C TRP A 20 14.98 -7.97 10.94
N TYR A 21 15.61 -8.72 11.85
CA TYR A 21 15.78 -8.32 13.26
C TYR A 21 16.87 -7.25 13.49
N LEU A 22 17.68 -6.95 12.47
CA LEU A 22 18.71 -5.93 12.56
C LEU A 22 18.18 -4.56 12.15
N ARG A 23 18.55 -3.53 12.91
CA ARG A 23 18.33 -2.13 12.51
C ARG A 23 19.30 -1.75 11.39
N ASN A 24 18.91 -0.82 10.52
CA ASN A 24 19.74 -0.35 9.40
C ASN A 24 21.17 0.05 9.81
N ARG A 25 21.34 0.66 10.98
CA ARG A 25 22.67 1.00 11.53
C ARG A 25 23.61 -0.21 11.71
N ASN A 26 23.04 -1.39 12.01
CA ASN A 26 23.79 -2.63 12.20
C ASN A 26 24.00 -3.37 10.87
N ILE A 27 23.23 -3.02 9.82
CA ILE A 27 23.35 -3.59 8.48
C ILE A 27 24.38 -2.80 7.67
N ALA A 28 24.55 -1.50 7.92
CA ALA A 28 25.49 -0.64 7.21
C ALA A 28 26.93 -1.19 7.12
N PRO A 29 27.52 -1.82 8.15
CA PRO A 29 28.85 -2.44 8.04
C PRO A 29 28.93 -3.54 6.96
N LEU A 30 27.83 -4.27 6.71
CA LEU A 30 27.78 -5.34 5.70
C LEU A 30 28.06 -4.81 4.29
N LEU A 31 27.76 -3.54 4.03
CA LEU A 31 28.03 -2.86 2.76
C LEU A 31 29.52 -2.77 2.41
N THR A 32 30.41 -3.02 3.37
CA THR A 32 31.86 -2.88 3.19
C THR A 32 32.63 -4.21 3.24
N VAL A 33 31.95 -5.32 3.57
CA VAL A 33 32.61 -6.61 3.80
C VAL A 33 33.05 -7.26 2.50
N ASN A 34 32.09 -7.55 1.61
CA ASN A 34 32.34 -8.10 0.27
C ASN A 34 31.09 -7.90 -0.61
N LYS A 35 31.17 -8.29 -1.89
CA LYS A 35 30.07 -8.12 -2.86
C LYS A 35 28.76 -8.79 -2.42
N GLN A 36 28.85 -9.97 -1.81
CA GLN A 36 27.68 -10.76 -1.40
C GLN A 36 26.96 -10.09 -0.20
N PHE A 37 27.70 -9.70 0.83
CA PHE A 37 27.15 -8.95 1.96
C PHE A 37 26.68 -7.54 1.59
N PHE A 38 27.32 -6.91 0.60
CA PHE A 38 26.83 -5.66 0.03
C PHE A 38 25.43 -5.83 -0.56
N GLN A 39 25.23 -6.85 -1.39
CA GLN A 39 23.92 -7.16 -1.96
C GLN A 39 22.87 -7.41 -0.88
N TYR A 40 23.20 -8.21 0.15
CA TYR A 40 22.29 -8.49 1.26
C TYR A 40 21.90 -7.24 2.06
N GLY A 41 22.88 -6.36 2.31
CA GLY A 41 22.62 -5.10 2.98
C GLY A 41 21.73 -4.18 2.15
N VAL A 42 21.95 -4.13 0.83
CA VAL A 42 21.17 -3.33 -0.12
C VAL A 42 19.73 -3.84 -0.20
N GLU A 43 19.53 -5.15 -0.41
CA GLU A 43 18.21 -5.81 -0.42
C GLU A 43 17.43 -5.51 0.86
N ARG A 44 18.10 -5.48 2.01
CA ARG A 44 17.43 -5.21 3.29
C ARG A 44 17.11 -3.73 3.52
N ILE A 45 18.03 -2.83 3.20
CA ILE A 45 17.90 -1.38 3.47
C ILE A 45 16.89 -0.73 2.53
N TYR A 46 16.92 -1.12 1.25
CA TYR A 46 16.11 -0.50 0.19
C TYR A 46 14.86 -1.31 -0.16
N ARG A 47 14.54 -2.36 0.59
CA ARG A 47 13.34 -3.19 0.39
C ARG A 47 12.06 -2.36 0.25
N ASP A 48 11.87 -1.44 1.18
CA ASP A 48 10.75 -0.51 1.21
C ASP A 48 11.35 0.89 1.03
N LEU A 49 11.04 1.53 -0.09
CA LEU A 49 11.69 2.76 -0.50
C LEU A 49 10.68 3.87 -0.73
N GLU A 50 10.90 5.02 -0.08
CA GLU A 50 10.16 6.22 -0.43
C GLU A 50 10.67 6.78 -1.77
N TYR A 51 9.76 7.12 -2.68
CA TYR A 51 10.14 7.60 -4.02
C TYR A 51 10.95 8.91 -3.99
N VAL A 52 10.74 9.73 -2.95
CA VAL A 52 11.56 10.94 -2.72
C VAL A 52 13.02 10.58 -2.43
N ASP A 53 13.28 9.52 -1.66
CA ASP A 53 14.63 9.04 -1.34
C ASP A 53 15.29 8.44 -2.58
N TYR A 54 14.51 7.76 -3.43
CA TYR A 54 14.99 7.31 -4.74
C TYR A 54 15.49 8.48 -5.59
N LYS A 55 14.76 9.60 -5.66
CA LYS A 55 15.20 10.78 -6.44
C LYS A 55 16.54 11.30 -5.95
N ASP A 56 16.77 11.31 -4.64
CA ASP A 56 18.05 11.69 -4.05
C ASP A 56 19.18 10.69 -4.34
N LEU A 57 18.89 9.38 -4.23
CA LEU A 57 19.82 8.32 -4.61
C LEU A 57 20.21 8.41 -6.09
N ASN A 58 19.23 8.51 -6.97
CA ASN A 58 19.44 8.58 -8.41
C ASN A 58 20.22 9.85 -8.80
N ARG A 59 19.98 10.98 -8.13
CA ARG A 59 20.79 12.19 -8.30
C ARG A 59 22.25 11.97 -7.88
N LYS A 60 22.49 11.29 -6.76
CA LYS A 60 23.84 11.05 -6.21
C LYS A 60 24.63 9.99 -6.99
N PHE A 61 23.95 8.97 -7.49
CA PHE A 61 24.55 7.79 -8.13
C PHE A 61 24.18 7.66 -9.60
N LYS A 62 23.81 8.76 -10.27
CA LYS A 62 23.42 8.76 -11.68
C LYS A 62 24.45 8.02 -12.54
N ASN A 63 23.98 7.08 -13.37
CA ASN A 63 24.81 6.23 -14.24
C ASN A 63 25.81 5.30 -13.51
N SER A 64 25.63 5.08 -12.21
CA SER A 64 26.39 4.08 -11.47
C SER A 64 25.76 2.71 -11.62
N PRO A 65 26.55 1.63 -11.80
CA PRO A 65 26.06 0.26 -11.68
C PRO A 65 25.40 -0.04 -10.33
N ARG A 66 25.68 0.78 -9.30
CA ARG A 66 25.04 0.64 -7.99
C ARG A 66 23.56 1.04 -8.00
N THR A 67 23.15 1.92 -8.91
CA THR A 67 21.75 2.37 -9.00
C THR A 67 20.84 1.22 -9.40
N GLU A 68 21.27 0.39 -10.35
CA GLU A 68 20.55 -0.84 -10.72
C GLU A 68 20.38 -1.76 -9.51
N LEU A 69 21.46 -2.01 -8.75
CA LEU A 69 21.39 -2.82 -7.53
C LEU A 69 20.43 -2.24 -6.47
N TYR A 70 20.35 -0.92 -6.35
CA TYR A 70 19.39 -0.29 -5.43
C TYR A 70 17.96 -0.44 -5.93
N CYS A 71 17.72 -0.25 -7.23
CA CYS A 71 16.39 -0.40 -7.83
C CYS A 71 15.89 -1.85 -7.77
N ASP A 72 16.77 -2.81 -8.03
CA ASP A 72 16.47 -4.24 -7.97
C ASP A 72 16.16 -4.71 -6.55
N ALA A 73 16.66 -4.03 -5.53
CA ALA A 73 16.38 -4.35 -4.13
C ALA A 73 14.97 -3.93 -3.67
N VAL A 74 14.28 -3.06 -4.41
CA VAL A 74 13.00 -2.50 -4.00
C VAL A 74 11.88 -3.51 -4.25
N LEU A 75 11.11 -3.81 -3.20
CA LEU A 75 9.88 -4.61 -3.25
C LEU A 75 8.62 -3.76 -3.10
N THR A 76 8.72 -2.68 -2.31
CA THR A 76 7.63 -1.72 -2.06
C THR A 76 8.11 -0.31 -2.35
N VAL A 77 7.36 0.43 -3.16
CA VAL A 77 7.60 1.86 -3.42
C VAL A 77 6.52 2.68 -2.72
N ASP A 78 6.90 3.60 -1.84
CA ASP A 78 5.99 4.55 -1.21
C ASP A 78 6.07 5.91 -1.93
N VAL A 79 4.96 6.32 -2.56
CA VAL A 79 4.83 7.59 -3.28
C VAL A 79 4.01 8.63 -2.51
N THR A 80 3.66 8.35 -1.26
CA THR A 80 2.81 9.20 -0.41
C THR A 80 3.34 10.62 -0.27
N LYS A 81 4.66 10.77 -0.08
CA LYS A 81 5.30 12.09 0.04
C LYS A 81 5.47 12.80 -1.30
N GLU A 82 5.36 12.09 -2.41
CA GLU A 82 5.48 12.67 -3.74
C GLU A 82 4.16 13.31 -4.18
N TYR A 83 3.06 12.63 -3.92
CA TYR A 83 1.75 13.04 -4.40
C TYR A 83 0.88 13.52 -3.23
N ASN A 84 0.62 14.83 -3.20
CA ASN A 84 -0.31 15.45 -2.25
C ASN A 84 -1.79 15.12 -2.54
N MET A 85 -2.08 14.48 -3.67
CA MET A 85 -3.43 14.09 -4.09
C MET A 85 -3.41 12.68 -4.69
N PRO A 86 -4.49 11.89 -4.52
CA PRO A 86 -4.64 10.59 -5.17
C PRO A 86 -4.40 10.70 -6.68
N GLN A 87 -3.50 9.86 -7.20
CA GLN A 87 -3.22 9.79 -8.63
C GLN A 87 -3.94 8.58 -9.23
N PRO A 88 -4.27 8.62 -10.53
CA PRO A 88 -4.77 7.45 -11.24
C PRO A 88 -3.75 6.30 -11.15
N PRO A 89 -4.17 5.05 -10.86
CA PRO A 89 -3.22 3.94 -10.64
C PRO A 89 -2.34 3.59 -11.84
N ASN A 90 -2.80 3.90 -13.06
CA ASN A 90 -2.04 3.73 -14.29
C ASN A 90 -0.80 4.62 -14.34
N GLU A 91 -0.84 5.79 -13.69
CA GLU A 91 0.32 6.67 -13.55
C GLU A 91 1.41 6.03 -12.69
N TRP A 92 1.14 4.96 -11.94
CA TRP A 92 2.15 4.28 -11.13
C TRP A 92 2.80 3.10 -11.84
N VAL A 93 2.24 2.64 -12.97
CA VAL A 93 2.68 1.42 -13.63
C VAL A 93 4.12 1.53 -14.11
N TYR A 94 4.54 2.70 -14.60
CA TYR A 94 5.91 2.93 -15.05
C TYR A 94 6.94 2.75 -13.92
N LEU A 95 6.54 2.87 -12.64
CA LEU A 95 7.44 2.66 -11.51
C LEU A 95 7.92 1.20 -11.46
N PHE A 96 7.13 0.25 -11.99
CA PHE A 96 7.56 -1.14 -12.12
C PHE A 96 8.64 -1.36 -13.18
N ASP A 97 8.82 -0.41 -14.11
CA ASP A 97 9.94 -0.42 -15.06
C ASP A 97 11.21 0.15 -14.41
N ILE A 98 11.06 1.09 -13.47
CA ILE A 98 12.17 1.64 -12.68
C ILE A 98 12.62 0.63 -11.61
N PHE A 99 11.67 -0.06 -10.98
CA PHE A 99 11.87 -1.01 -9.89
C PHE A 99 11.39 -2.40 -10.34
N PRO A 100 12.23 -3.17 -11.06
CA PRO A 100 11.79 -4.38 -11.75
C PRO A 100 11.37 -5.50 -10.79
N ASN A 101 11.80 -5.49 -9.53
CA ASN A 101 11.39 -6.45 -8.51
C ASN A 101 10.26 -5.92 -7.58
N ALA A 102 9.81 -4.67 -7.77
CA ALA A 102 8.73 -4.14 -6.97
C ALA A 102 7.43 -4.90 -7.23
N SER A 103 6.78 -5.33 -6.16
CA SER A 103 5.46 -5.99 -6.23
C SER A 103 4.34 -5.09 -5.74
N THR A 104 4.68 -4.01 -5.03
CA THR A 104 3.71 -3.13 -4.37
C THR A 104 4.11 -1.67 -4.52
N ILE A 105 3.13 -0.81 -4.81
CA ILE A 105 3.24 0.65 -4.77
C ILE A 105 2.15 1.16 -3.82
N VAL A 106 2.52 2.04 -2.90
CA VAL A 106 1.65 2.60 -1.86
C VAL A 106 1.56 4.11 -1.99
N CYS A 107 0.35 4.65 -1.91
CA CYS A 107 0.08 6.08 -1.82
C CYS A 107 -1.02 6.32 -0.79
N ASN A 108 -0.68 6.81 0.40
CA ASN A 108 -1.63 6.96 1.52
C ASN A 108 -2.41 5.65 1.79
N THR A 109 -3.69 5.64 1.46
CA THR A 109 -4.62 4.52 1.65
C THR A 109 -4.84 3.69 0.39
N GLU A 110 -4.08 3.96 -0.66
CA GLU A 110 -4.16 3.32 -1.96
C GLU A 110 -2.94 2.42 -2.17
N ILE A 111 -3.16 1.23 -2.73
CA ILE A 111 -2.14 0.22 -2.94
C ILE A 111 -2.35 -0.41 -4.32
N LEU A 112 -1.33 -0.33 -5.17
CA LEU A 112 -1.25 -1.06 -6.42
C LEU A 112 -0.29 -2.24 -6.26
N ARG A 113 -0.74 -3.44 -6.59
CA ARG A 113 0.07 -4.67 -6.57
C ARG A 113 0.23 -5.24 -7.95
N ARG A 114 1.43 -5.73 -8.23
CA ARG A 114 1.80 -6.46 -9.43
C ARG A 114 2.10 -7.91 -9.05
N THR A 115 1.43 -8.85 -9.70
CA THR A 115 1.67 -10.28 -9.53
C THR A 115 1.98 -10.92 -10.87
N ALA A 116 3.02 -11.75 -10.91
CA ALA A 116 3.29 -12.58 -12.08
C ALA A 116 2.22 -13.69 -12.15
N GLY A 117 1.33 -13.62 -13.15
CA GLY A 117 0.42 -14.70 -13.49
C GLY A 117 1.12 -15.75 -14.37
N SER A 118 0.40 -16.84 -14.68
CA SER A 118 0.93 -17.94 -15.52
C SER A 118 1.33 -17.49 -16.92
N ASP A 119 0.61 -16.52 -17.49
CA ASP A 119 0.76 -16.11 -18.90
C ASP A 119 0.92 -14.58 -19.07
N CYS A 120 0.57 -13.79 -18.06
CA CYS A 120 0.67 -12.32 -18.12
C CYS A 120 0.85 -11.71 -16.73
N ILE A 121 1.25 -10.43 -16.70
CA ILE A 121 1.31 -9.65 -15.46
C ILE A 121 -0.10 -9.24 -15.07
N GLU A 122 -0.51 -9.56 -13.85
CA GLU A 122 -1.80 -9.14 -13.31
C GLU A 122 -1.61 -7.98 -12.32
N TYR A 123 -2.49 -6.99 -12.40
CA TYR A 123 -2.50 -5.84 -11.52
C TYR A 123 -3.75 -5.85 -10.65
N SER A 124 -3.54 -5.66 -9.34
CA SER A 124 -4.63 -5.45 -8.39
C SER A 124 -4.47 -4.12 -7.70
N TYR A 125 -5.54 -3.33 -7.72
CA TYR A 125 -5.59 -2.04 -7.07
C TYR A 125 -6.59 -2.08 -5.93
N SER A 126 -6.12 -1.69 -4.76
CA SER A 126 -6.93 -1.58 -3.56
C SER A 126 -6.86 -0.18 -3.00
N HIS A 127 -7.97 0.34 -2.54
CA HIS A 127 -8.02 1.63 -1.87
C HIS A 127 -9.02 1.62 -0.73
N LEU A 128 -8.68 2.27 0.37
CA LEU A 128 -9.61 2.52 1.46
C LEU A 128 -10.49 3.72 1.13
N ARG A 129 -11.79 3.59 1.38
CA ARG A 129 -12.71 4.72 1.38
C ARG A 129 -13.41 4.81 2.71
N MET A 130 -13.49 6.03 3.23
CA MET A 130 -14.34 6.31 4.38
C MET A 130 -15.73 6.70 3.91
N LEU A 131 -16.73 5.98 4.42
CA LEU A 131 -18.14 6.32 4.28
C LEU A 131 -18.63 6.88 5.61
N GLN A 132 -19.02 8.16 5.59
CA GLN A 132 -19.45 8.87 6.79
C GLN A 132 -20.98 9.01 6.79
N LEU A 133 -21.60 8.77 7.95
CA LEU A 133 -23.00 9.13 8.17
C LEU A 133 -23.09 10.58 8.62
N VAL A 134 -23.54 11.44 7.73
CA VAL A 134 -23.78 12.85 8.02
C VAL A 134 -25.23 13.00 8.46
N GLN A 135 -25.46 13.40 9.71
CA GLN A 135 -26.76 13.87 10.17
C GLN A 135 -26.86 15.38 9.89
N PRO A 136 -27.65 15.82 8.89
CA PRO A 136 -27.89 17.24 8.70
C PRO A 136 -28.69 17.80 9.87
N ARG A 137 -28.43 19.06 10.25
CA ARG A 137 -29.08 19.76 11.38
C ARG A 137 -30.62 19.79 11.33
N GLU A 138 -31.23 19.56 10.14
CA GLU A 138 -32.68 19.64 9.92
C GLU A 138 -33.24 18.48 9.06
N GLY A 139 -32.58 17.31 8.96
CA GLY A 139 -33.03 16.28 8.01
C GLY A 139 -32.61 14.84 8.26
N LYS A 140 -33.03 13.96 7.34
CA LYS A 140 -32.71 12.52 7.34
C LYS A 140 -31.20 12.32 7.17
N ALA A 141 -30.64 11.40 7.94
CA ALA A 141 -29.23 11.02 7.85
C ALA A 141 -28.88 10.60 6.41
N LYS A 142 -27.73 11.07 5.90
CA LYS A 142 -27.24 10.80 4.55
C LYS A 142 -25.84 10.22 4.65
N LEU A 143 -25.56 9.20 3.83
CA LEU A 143 -24.21 8.67 3.68
C LEU A 143 -23.45 9.47 2.62
N GLU A 144 -22.30 9.99 3.00
CA GLU A 144 -21.39 10.77 2.16
C GLU A 144 -20.01 10.10 2.18
N TRP A 145 -19.34 10.07 1.02
CA TRP A 145 -17.96 9.63 0.94
C TRP A 145 -17.05 10.78 1.38
N ASP A 146 -16.02 10.46 2.15
CA ASP A 146 -15.04 11.41 2.70
C ASP A 146 -14.34 12.24 1.61
N THR A 147 -14.05 11.62 0.47
CA THR A 147 -13.39 12.26 -0.66
C THR A 147 -14.29 12.26 -1.89
N GLU A 148 -14.30 13.40 -2.62
CA GLU A 148 -14.76 13.41 -4.01
C GLU A 148 -13.94 12.34 -4.75
N ASP A 149 -14.64 11.41 -5.40
CA ASP A 149 -14.05 10.40 -6.28
C ASP A 149 -12.82 10.97 -6.99
N SER A 150 -11.68 10.27 -6.94
CA SER A 150 -10.68 10.42 -8.00
C SER A 150 -11.45 10.16 -9.31
N LYS A 151 -11.75 11.25 -10.02
CA LYS A 151 -12.66 11.26 -11.18
C LYS A 151 -12.10 10.44 -12.35
N ASP A 152 -10.85 10.03 -12.23
CA ASP A 152 -10.11 9.26 -13.21
C ASP A 152 -9.88 7.83 -12.70
N ARG A 153 -10.97 7.05 -12.71
CA ARG A 153 -10.84 5.60 -12.89
C ARG A 153 -10.08 5.37 -14.20
N PRO A 154 -9.25 4.33 -14.33
CA PRO A 154 -8.69 3.97 -15.61
C PRO A 154 -9.85 3.65 -16.57
N LYS A 155 -10.23 4.64 -17.39
CA LYS A 155 -11.35 4.52 -18.33
C LYS A 155 -10.92 3.83 -19.63
N ASP A 156 -9.61 3.74 -19.89
CA ASP A 156 -9.10 3.29 -21.19
C ASP A 156 -7.64 2.80 -21.12
N THR A 157 -7.32 1.81 -20.28
CA THR A 157 -5.96 1.27 -20.25
C THR A 157 -5.89 -0.13 -20.81
N ASN A 158 -5.03 -0.32 -21.82
CA ASN A 158 -4.54 -1.58 -22.41
C ASN A 158 -3.85 -2.52 -21.39
N MET A 159 -4.18 -2.43 -20.10
CA MET A 159 -3.64 -3.30 -19.07
C MET A 159 -4.42 -4.61 -19.08
N GLU A 160 -3.73 -5.69 -19.42
CA GLU A 160 -4.29 -7.03 -19.37
C GLU A 160 -4.67 -7.37 -17.92
N LYS A 161 -5.94 -7.77 -17.71
CA LYS A 161 -6.51 -8.26 -16.43
C LYS A 161 -6.32 -7.34 -15.21
N TRP A 162 -7.20 -6.36 -15.08
CA TRP A 162 -7.30 -5.47 -13.91
C TRP A 162 -8.29 -5.97 -12.85
N ARG A 163 -7.91 -5.93 -11.57
CA ARG A 163 -8.82 -6.16 -10.43
C ARG A 163 -8.84 -4.95 -9.49
N GLU A 164 -9.99 -4.30 -9.33
CA GLU A 164 -10.21 -3.21 -8.36
C GLU A 164 -10.91 -3.75 -7.10
N THR A 165 -10.38 -3.44 -5.93
CA THR A 165 -10.99 -3.75 -4.62
C THR A 165 -11.11 -2.47 -3.80
N THR A 166 -12.33 -2.09 -3.45
CA THR A 166 -12.61 -0.97 -2.55
C THR A 166 -12.89 -1.51 -1.14
N GLN A 167 -12.02 -1.21 -0.19
CA GLN A 167 -12.34 -1.40 1.22
C GLN A 167 -13.12 -0.18 1.72
N VAL A 168 -14.17 -0.41 2.51
CA VAL A 168 -15.01 0.67 3.04
C VAL A 168 -15.01 0.62 4.55
N ASP A 169 -14.41 1.64 5.16
CA ASP A 169 -14.52 1.87 6.60
C ASP A 169 -15.70 2.79 6.86
N LEU A 170 -16.52 2.43 7.85
CA LEU A 170 -17.74 3.15 8.16
C LEU A 170 -17.61 3.87 9.50
N TYR A 171 -17.67 5.20 9.44
CA TYR A 171 -17.58 6.06 10.61
C TYR A 171 -18.93 6.69 10.93
N LEU A 172 -19.31 6.62 12.21
CA LEU A 172 -20.53 7.23 12.73
C LEU A 172 -20.15 8.37 13.65
N TYR A 173 -20.18 9.59 13.11
CA TYR A 173 -20.03 10.79 13.91
C TYR A 173 -21.38 11.14 14.54
N GLY A 174 -21.49 10.96 15.86
CA GLY A 174 -22.59 11.49 16.66
C GLY A 174 -22.05 12.61 17.54
N HIS A 175 -22.72 13.77 17.57
CA HIS A 175 -22.45 14.86 18.53
C HIS A 175 -22.84 14.51 19.99
N PHE A 176 -22.91 13.24 20.34
CA PHE A 176 -23.44 12.75 21.60
C PHE A 176 -22.47 11.74 22.23
N PRO A 177 -22.42 11.65 23.58
CA PRO A 177 -21.52 10.73 24.31
C PRO A 177 -21.67 9.29 23.80
N PRO A 178 -20.64 8.44 23.99
CA PRO A 178 -20.46 7.19 23.24
C PRO A 178 -21.78 6.47 23.03
N LEU A 179 -22.25 6.47 21.77
CA LEU A 179 -23.55 5.93 21.43
C LEU A 179 -23.59 4.48 21.92
N PRO A 180 -24.52 4.13 22.83
CA PRO A 180 -24.71 2.74 23.20
C PRO A 180 -25.12 2.03 21.93
N THR A 181 -24.27 1.13 21.42
CA THR A 181 -24.56 0.14 20.37
C THR A 181 -25.66 0.59 19.40
N ILE A 182 -25.27 1.13 18.25
CA ILE A 182 -26.17 1.40 17.10
C ILE A 182 -27.31 0.39 17.10
N ARG A 183 -28.56 0.83 17.23
CA ARG A 183 -29.68 -0.09 17.41
C ARG A 183 -29.72 -1.01 16.19
N GLU A 184 -30.05 -2.29 16.37
CA GLU A 184 -30.00 -3.26 15.26
C GLU A 184 -30.78 -2.82 14.02
N ARG A 185 -31.88 -2.08 14.19
CA ARG A 185 -32.65 -1.48 13.08
C ARG A 185 -31.82 -0.47 12.28
N GLU A 186 -31.06 0.38 12.94
CA GLU A 186 -30.19 1.37 12.29
C GLU A 186 -29.03 0.68 11.56
N LYS A 187 -28.51 -0.43 12.11
CA LYS A 187 -27.54 -1.29 11.40
C LYS A 187 -28.18 -1.88 10.14
N ILE A 188 -29.39 -2.42 10.23
CA ILE A 188 -30.11 -3.02 9.08
C ILE A 188 -30.38 -1.97 8.00
N ASP A 189 -30.78 -0.76 8.37
CA ASP A 189 -31.05 0.32 7.41
C ASP A 189 -29.77 0.84 6.77
N LEU A 190 -28.69 0.93 7.54
CA LEU A 190 -27.35 1.22 7.04
C LEU A 190 -26.85 0.14 6.07
N TYR A 191 -27.00 -1.15 6.41
CA TYR A 191 -26.68 -2.26 5.52
C TYR A 191 -27.52 -2.23 4.22
N LYS A 192 -28.82 -1.92 4.31
CA LYS A 192 -29.68 -1.77 3.13
C LYS A 192 -29.24 -0.58 2.26
N LEU A 193 -28.82 0.52 2.88
CA LEU A 193 -28.37 1.73 2.20
C LEU A 193 -27.00 1.53 1.52
N ILE A 194 -26.07 0.85 2.19
CA ILE A 194 -24.79 0.42 1.61
C ILE A 194 -25.06 -0.54 0.45
N ARG A 195 -25.88 -1.58 0.65
CA ARG A 195 -26.19 -2.58 -0.38
C ARG A 195 -26.88 -1.94 -1.59
N SER A 196 -27.76 -0.96 -1.41
CA SER A 196 -28.45 -0.29 -2.53
C SER A 196 -27.51 0.57 -3.38
N ARG A 197 -26.55 1.27 -2.77
CA ARG A 197 -25.51 2.02 -3.50
C ARG A 197 -24.43 1.14 -4.11
N MET A 198 -24.15 -0.02 -3.52
CA MET A 198 -23.03 -0.89 -3.92
C MET A 198 -23.41 -1.97 -4.95
N ARG A 199 -24.69 -2.12 -5.32
CA ARG A 199 -25.22 -3.15 -6.27
C ARG A 199 -24.54 -3.20 -7.65
N LYS A 200 -23.72 -2.21 -8.03
CA LYS A 200 -23.02 -2.15 -9.33
C LYS A 200 -21.54 -2.56 -9.30
N LYS A 201 -20.94 -2.84 -8.13
CA LYS A 201 -19.51 -3.21 -8.02
C LYS A 201 -19.34 -4.52 -7.24
N ARG A 202 -18.50 -5.45 -7.74
CA ARG A 202 -18.04 -6.61 -6.97
C ARG A 202 -17.07 -6.08 -5.91
N LEU A 203 -17.50 -6.05 -4.65
CA LEU A 203 -16.69 -5.59 -3.52
C LEU A 203 -16.79 -6.59 -2.37
N GLU A 204 -15.63 -6.96 -1.84
CA GLU A 204 -15.52 -7.68 -0.57
C GLU A 204 -15.67 -6.66 0.56
N LEU A 205 -16.78 -6.73 1.28
CA LEU A 205 -17.15 -5.77 2.33
C LEU A 205 -16.54 -6.25 3.65
N LEU A 206 -15.36 -5.74 3.98
CA LEU A 206 -14.75 -5.91 5.30
C LEU A 206 -15.25 -4.77 6.20
N VAL A 207 -16.25 -5.05 7.03
CA VAL A 207 -16.78 -4.07 8.00
C VAL A 207 -15.87 -4.06 9.22
N VAL A 208 -14.88 -3.20 9.23
CA VAL A 208 -14.05 -2.95 10.41
C VAL A 208 -14.78 -1.95 11.31
N HIS A 209 -15.16 -2.37 12.51
CA HIS A 209 -15.67 -1.48 13.54
C HIS A 209 -14.47 -0.86 14.28
N SER A 210 -13.94 0.25 13.80
CA SER A 210 -12.99 1.07 14.59
C SER A 210 -13.78 2.15 15.33
N VAL A 211 -13.81 2.06 16.66
CA VAL A 211 -14.29 3.14 17.54
C VAL A 211 -13.06 3.91 17.97
N THR A 212 -12.78 5.03 17.31
CA THR A 212 -11.74 5.97 17.76
C THR A 212 -12.39 6.99 18.70
N LEU A 213 -11.97 6.99 19.97
CA LEU A 213 -12.40 7.96 20.97
C LEU A 213 -11.36 9.08 21.03
N ASP A 214 -11.62 10.20 20.35
CA ASP A 214 -10.88 11.44 20.58
C ASP A 214 -11.60 12.27 21.64
N TYR A 215 -10.93 12.47 22.77
CA TYR A 215 -11.33 13.41 23.81
C TYR A 215 -10.62 14.75 23.55
N GLN A 216 -11.39 15.83 23.43
CA GLN A 216 -10.93 17.21 23.64
C GLN A 216 -11.59 17.77 24.90
#